data_AF-A0ABD0P5C6-F1
#
_entry.id   AF-A0ABD0P5C6-F1
#
_cell.length_a   1.000
_cell.length_b   1.000
_cell.length_c   1.000
_cell.angle_alpha   90.00
_cell.angle_beta   90.00
_cell.angle_gamma   90.00
#
_symmetry.space_group_name_H-M   'P 1'
#
loop_
_entity.id
_entity.type
_entity.pdbx_description
1 polymer ?
#
loop_
_entity_poly.entity_id
_entity_poly.type
_entity_poly.pdbx_seq_one_letter_code
_entity_poly.pdbx_strand_id
1 'polypeptide(L)' 'PVLECAIQKGLVYNKVNPIFHHWRVEERKFGLTFQSPADAISFERGLQSVLEKLDR' A
#
# COMPACT_ATOMS: atom_id res chain seq x y z
N PRO A 1 0.21 8.79 15.93
CA PRO A 1 0.60 7.78 14.92
C PRO A 1 1.55 8.39 13.88
N VAL A 2 2.53 7.62 13.39
CA VAL A 2 3.50 8.10 12.37
C VAL A 2 2.92 7.99 10.95
N LEU A 3 1.98 7.06 10.73
CA LEU A 3 1.31 6.86 9.45
C LEU A 3 -0.19 6.63 9.70
N GLU A 4 -1.02 7.47 9.09
CA GLU A 4 -2.49 7.37 9.09
C GLU A 4 -3.00 7.76 7.71
N CYS A 5 -3.61 6.81 7.00
CA CYS A 5 -4.09 6.97 5.63
C CYS A 5 -5.34 6.12 5.42
N ALA A 6 -6.45 6.75 5.07
CA ALA A 6 -7.65 6.03 4.65
C ALA A 6 -7.40 5.36 3.30
N ILE A 7 -7.76 4.07 3.18
CA ILE A 7 -7.74 3.34 1.92
C ILE A 7 -9.04 3.66 1.16
N GLN A 8 -8.92 4.04 -0.11
CA GLN A 8 -10.04 4.43 -0.96
C GLN A 8 -9.90 3.86 -2.39
N LYS A 9 -11.01 3.82 -3.13
CA LYS A 9 -11.01 3.47 -4.57
C LYS A 9 -10.02 4.35 -5.33
N GLY A 10 -9.32 3.78 -6.30
CA GLY A 10 -8.33 4.51 -7.10
C GLY A 10 -6.98 4.77 -6.43
N LEU A 11 -6.71 4.18 -5.25
CA LEU A 11 -5.38 4.19 -4.65
C LEU A 11 -4.35 3.61 -5.63
N VAL A 12 -3.28 4.36 -5.87
CA VAL A 12 -2.20 3.93 -6.77
C VAL A 12 -1.06 3.34 -5.96
N TYR A 13 -0.90 2.02 -5.99
CA TYR A 13 0.15 1.28 -5.28
C TYR A 13 1.34 0.99 -6.20
N ASN A 14 2.57 1.28 -5.72
CA ASN A 14 3.80 1.13 -6.51
C ASN A 14 4.86 0.36 -5.73
N LYS A 15 5.53 -0.56 -6.43
CA LYS A 15 6.63 -1.37 -5.92
C LYS A 15 7.93 -0.89 -6.57
N VAL A 16 8.74 -0.14 -5.81
CA VAL A 16 10.00 0.41 -6.35
C VAL A 16 11.10 -0.63 -6.30
N ASN A 17 11.17 -1.38 -5.20
CA ASN A 17 12.07 -2.51 -5.03
C ASN A 17 11.43 -3.53 -4.05
N PRO A 18 12.03 -4.71 -3.81
CA PRO A 18 11.41 -5.77 -3.00
C PRO A 18 11.04 -5.40 -1.56
N ILE A 19 11.61 -4.33 -1.01
CA ILE A 19 11.37 -3.89 0.37
C ILE A 19 10.88 -2.45 0.48
N PHE A 20 10.76 -1.71 -0.63
CA PHE A 20 10.26 -0.34 -0.60
C PHE A 20 9.07 -0.20 -1.53
N HIS A 21 7.90 -0.01 -0.91
CA HIS A 21 6.65 0.24 -1.60
C HIS A 21 6.09 1.60 -1.18
N HIS A 22 5.42 2.26 -2.11
CA HIS A 22 4.75 3.54 -1.84
C HIS A 22 3.40 3.60 -2.55
N TRP A 23 2.49 4.40 -2.01
CA TRP A 23 1.18 4.62 -2.59
C TRP A 23 0.77 6.08 -2.55
N ARG A 24 -0.20 6.41 -3.41
CA ARG A 24 -0.82 7.73 -3.46
C ARG A 24 -2.31 7.61 -3.23
N VAL A 25 -2.82 8.53 -2.40
CA VAL A 25 -4.23 8.78 -2.19
C VAL A 25 -4.44 10.27 -2.35
N GLU A 26 -5.24 10.66 -3.35
CA GLU A 26 -5.37 12.06 -3.76
C GLU A 26 -3.99 12.69 -4.01
N GLU A 27 -3.67 13.80 -3.34
CA GLU A 27 -2.37 14.49 -3.46
C GLU A 27 -1.32 13.97 -2.45
N ARG A 28 -1.68 13.02 -1.57
CA ARG A 28 -0.80 12.54 -0.51
C ARG A 28 -0.05 11.29 -0.94
N LYS A 29 1.26 11.27 -0.68
CA LYS A 29 2.14 10.12 -0.92
C LYS A 29 2.57 9.51 0.41
N PHE A 30 2.53 8.20 0.49
CA PHE A 30 2.95 7.42 1.65
C PHE A 30 3.89 6.31 1.21
N GLY A 31 4.80 5.89 2.08
CA GLY A 31 5.73 4.81 1.77
C GLY A 31 6.15 4.04 3.00
N LEU A 32 6.48 2.77 2.80
CA LEU A 32 7.00 1.88 3.82
C LEU A 32 8.25 1.18 3.28
N THR A 33 9.27 1.12 4.12
CA THR A 33 10.41 0.22 3.94
C THR A 33 10.20 -0.99 4.86
N PHE A 34 10.05 -2.17 4.28
CA PHE A 34 9.82 -3.42 4.99
C PHE A 34 11.12 -4.05 5.46
N GLN A 35 11.04 -4.85 6.52
CA GLN A 35 12.20 -5.59 7.05
C GLN A 35 12.59 -6.76 6.14
N SER A 36 11.65 -7.31 5.37
CA SER A 36 11.90 -8.39 4.42
C SER A 36 10.97 -8.30 3.20
N PRO A 37 11.34 -8.94 2.07
CA PRO A 37 10.44 -9.07 0.93
C PRO A 37 9.15 -9.85 1.25
N ALA A 38 9.19 -10.78 2.20
CA ALA A 38 8.02 -11.56 2.61
C ALA A 38 6.96 -10.67 3.31
N ASP A 39 7.39 -9.73 4.15
CA ASP A 39 6.50 -8.76 4.78
C ASP A 39 5.88 -7.82 3.74
N ALA A 40 6.68 -7.39 2.77
CA ALA A 40 6.24 -6.53 1.69
C ALA A 40 5.15 -7.19 0.82
N ILE A 41 5.30 -8.49 0.52
CA ILE A 41 4.30 -9.30 -0.19
C ILE A 41 3.05 -9.50 0.65
N SER A 42 3.21 -9.76 1.95
CA SER A 42 2.07 -9.96 2.87
C SER A 42 1.22 -8.70 2.98
N PHE A 43 1.86 -7.52 3.07
CA PHE A 43 1.18 -6.23 3.05
C PHE A 43 0.47 -5.98 1.72
N GLU A 44 1.14 -6.21 0.59
CA GLU A 44 0.56 -6.04 -0.75
C GLU A 44 -0.73 -6.86 -0.91
N ARG A 45 -0.71 -8.15 -0.54
CA ARG A 45 -1.89 -9.03 -0.64
C ARG A 45 -3.06 -8.55 0.20
N GLY A 46 -2.78 -8.10 1.43
CA GLY A 46 -3.79 -7.51 2.31
C GLY A 46 -4.43 -6.27 1.69
N LEU A 47 -3.60 -5.37 1.15
CA LEU A 47 -4.08 -4.14 0.50
C LEU A 47 -4.92 -4.44 -0.75
N GLN A 48 -4.46 -5.33 -1.64
CA GLN A 48 -5.20 -5.74 -2.83
C GLN A 48 -6.57 -6.33 -2.48
N SER A 49 -6.63 -7.22 -1.47
CA SER A 49 -7.90 -7.80 -1.03
C SER A 49 -8.90 -6.76 -0.53
N VAL A 50 -8.43 -5.70 0.13
CA VAL A 50 -9.30 -4.59 0.57
C VAL A 50 -9.75 -3.74 -0.61
N LEU A 51 -8.86 -3.44 -1.56
CA LEU A 51 -9.20 -2.66 -2.76
C LEU A 51 -10.24 -3.37 -3.62
N GLU A 52 -10.10 -4.68 -3.84
CA GLU A 52 -11.09 -5.50 -4.57
C GLU A 52 -12.48 -5.48 -3.91
N LYS A 53 -12.54 -5.41 -2.58
CA LYS A 53 -13.80 -5.32 -1.84
C LYS A 53 -14.41 -3.92 -1.93
N LEU A 54 -13.57 -2.88 -1.97
CA LEU A 54 -14.05 -1.53 -2.16
C LEU A 54 -14.68 -1.41 -3.54
N ASP A 55 -14.06 -1.94 -4.60
CA ASP A 55 -14.53 -1.80 -5.99
C ASP A 55 -15.90 -2.43 -6.29
N ARG A 56 -16.39 -3.34 -5.45
CA ARG A 56 -17.76 -3.87 -5.51
C ARG A 56 -18.80 -2.84 -5.05
#